data_AF-A0AAD6W7B3-F1
#
_entry.id   AF-A0AAD6W7B3-F1
#
_cell.length_a   1.000
_cell.length_b   1.000
_cell.length_c   1.000
_cell.angle_alpha   90.00
_cell.angle_beta   90.00
_cell.angle_gamma   90.00
#
_symmetry.space_group_name_H-M   'P 1'
#
loop_
_entity.id
_entity.type
_entity.pdbx_description
1 polymer ?
#
loop_
_entity_poly.entity_id
_entity_poly.type
_entity_poly.pdbx_seq_one_letter_code
_entity_poly.pdbx_strand_id
1 'polypeptide(L)'
;MEKKIIDDYEPGPLPSPRKMDRFGFLKQEINNPPDGLAKGREERRVRKWRKMIGVGGSDWKHYVRRKPHVVKRRIRKGIPDCLRGLVWQLISGSRDLLLMNPGVYEQLVIYETSASELDIIRDISRTFPSHVFFQQRHGPGQRSLYNVLKAYSVYDRDVGYVQGMGFLAGLLLLYMSEEDAFWLLVALLKGAVHAPMEGLYQVGLPLVQQYLCLFDLLMKEHMPKLGEHFTQEMINPSMYASQWFITVFSYSFPFHLALRIWDVFLYEGVKIVFKVGLALLKYRHDDLVKLPFEKLIHALRNFPEDAMDPDTLLPMAYSIKVSRRLEELKQEYNKKDGKPSLSTEIKGNQRQTRLNDPWSLKVARSLVVVVVVNHYCTKHLSATALKTSDLPVESRSSDLLLTPTAFGSHPEIFQVLR
;
A
#
# COMPACT_ATOMS: atom_id res chain seq x y z
N MET A 1 19.11 62.70 30.07
CA MET A 1 18.06 61.66 30.27
C MET A 1 17.38 61.44 28.93
N GLU A 2 17.91 60.51 28.14
CA GLU A 2 17.33 60.12 26.85
C GLU A 2 16.20 59.13 27.08
N LYS A 3 15.03 59.40 26.47
CA LYS A 3 13.85 58.56 26.54
C LYS A 3 14.05 57.33 25.65
N LYS A 4 14.04 56.14 26.26
CA LYS A 4 13.94 54.85 25.56
C LYS A 4 12.58 54.77 24.84
N ILE A 5 12.62 54.65 23.52
CA ILE A 5 11.50 54.20 22.69
C ILE A 5 11.43 52.68 22.85
N ILE A 6 10.29 52.18 23.31
CA ILE A 6 9.98 50.76 23.39
C ILE A 6 9.39 50.39 22.03
N ASP A 7 10.06 49.52 21.29
CA ASP A 7 9.55 48.92 20.05
C ASP A 7 8.39 47.98 20.39
N ASP A 8 7.18 48.38 20.04
CA ASP A 8 5.99 47.52 20.03
C ASP A 8 6.11 46.53 18.86
N TYR A 9 6.63 45.34 19.14
CA TYR A 9 6.60 44.22 18.21
C TYR A 9 5.18 43.64 18.16
N GLU A 10 4.38 44.07 17.18
CA GLU A 10 3.14 43.37 16.84
C GLU A 10 3.48 41.97 16.26
N PRO A 11 3.03 40.87 16.88
CA PRO A 11 3.18 39.56 16.27
C PRO A 11 2.35 39.53 14.98
N GLY A 12 3.03 39.34 13.85
CA GLY A 12 2.40 39.23 12.54
C GLY A 12 1.29 38.18 12.51
N PRO A 13 0.35 38.28 11.55
CA PRO A 13 -0.83 37.44 11.51
C PRO A 13 -0.46 35.96 11.56
N LEU A 14 -1.07 35.24 12.50
CA LEU A 14 -0.94 33.78 12.64
C LEU A 14 -1.15 33.11 11.26
N PRO A 15 -0.28 32.19 10.83
CA PRO A 15 -0.47 31.49 9.57
C PRO A 15 -1.84 30.81 9.59
N SER A 16 -2.64 31.01 8.53
CA SER A 16 -4.00 30.49 8.46
C SER A 16 -3.99 28.97 8.75
N PRO A 17 -4.94 28.43 9.55
CA PRO A 17 -4.98 27.02 9.84
C PRO A 17 -5.05 26.23 8.54
N ARG A 18 -4.04 25.39 8.28
CA ARG A 18 -3.96 24.57 7.08
C ARG A 18 -5.25 23.75 6.98
N LYS A 19 -6.03 23.96 5.92
CA LYS A 19 -7.29 23.24 5.72
C LYS A 19 -6.99 21.75 5.59
N MET A 20 -7.63 20.94 6.43
CA MET A 20 -7.54 19.48 6.39
C MET A 20 -8.78 18.90 5.72
N ASP A 21 -8.65 17.70 5.14
CA ASP A 21 -9.80 16.90 4.77
C ASP A 21 -10.42 16.19 5.98
N ARG A 22 -11.54 15.49 5.77
CA ARG A 22 -12.26 14.74 6.81
C ARG A 22 -11.47 13.57 7.40
N PHE A 23 -10.34 13.21 6.79
CA PHE A 23 -9.48 12.10 7.22
C PHE A 23 -8.18 12.60 7.84
N GLY A 24 -7.97 13.92 7.96
CA GLY A 24 -6.77 14.49 8.56
C GLY A 24 -5.59 14.69 7.60
N PHE A 25 -5.81 14.60 6.28
CA PHE A 25 -4.80 14.97 5.29
C PHE A 25 -4.85 16.47 5.00
N LEU A 26 -3.68 17.10 4.88
CA LEU A 26 -3.58 18.50 4.47
C LEU A 26 -4.09 18.67 3.03
N LYS A 27 -5.06 19.57 2.81
CA LYS A 27 -5.59 19.88 1.47
C LYS A 27 -4.74 20.95 0.78
N GLN A 28 -4.53 20.76 -0.52
CA GLN A 28 -4.47 21.88 -1.47
C GLN A 28 -5.92 22.20 -1.86
N GLU A 29 -6.28 23.47 -1.89
CA GLU A 29 -7.66 23.97 -1.78
C GLU A 29 -8.72 23.23 -2.63
N ILE A 30 -9.71 22.60 -1.98
CA ILE A 30 -10.99 22.26 -2.62
C ILE A 30 -12.14 22.50 -1.63
N ASN A 31 -13.06 23.39 -2.04
CA ASN A 31 -14.33 23.70 -1.39
C ASN A 31 -15.26 22.47 -1.43
N ASN A 32 -15.69 21.98 -0.27
CA ASN A 32 -16.78 21.01 -0.19
C ASN A 32 -18.08 21.72 0.20
N PRO A 33 -19.22 21.42 -0.45
CA PRO A 33 -20.52 21.99 -0.09
C PRO A 33 -21.05 21.43 1.25
N PRO A 34 -21.97 22.13 1.94
CA PRO A 34 -22.49 21.72 3.24
C PRO A 34 -23.52 20.58 3.10
N ASP A 35 -23.27 19.45 3.77
CA ASP A 35 -23.97 18.18 3.54
C ASP A 35 -24.88 17.78 4.71
N GLY A 36 -25.95 18.55 4.95
CA GLY A 36 -26.94 18.26 5.99
C GLY A 36 -27.69 16.93 5.78
N LEU A 37 -27.88 16.52 4.51
CA LEU A 37 -28.58 15.29 4.14
C LEU A 37 -27.70 14.03 4.30
N ALA A 38 -26.38 14.09 4.12
CA ALA A 38 -25.51 12.95 4.40
C ALA A 38 -25.39 12.66 5.90
N LYS A 39 -25.46 13.68 6.77
CA LYS A 39 -25.36 13.47 8.22
C LYS A 39 -26.44 12.52 8.74
N GLY A 40 -27.70 12.75 8.36
CA GLY A 40 -28.81 11.87 8.75
C GLY A 40 -28.74 10.46 8.15
N ARG A 41 -28.16 10.30 6.95
CA ARG A 41 -27.89 8.99 6.34
C ARG A 41 -26.80 8.24 7.12
N GLU A 42 -25.73 8.91 7.53
CA GLU A 42 -24.62 8.31 8.27
C GLU A 42 -25.05 7.87 9.68
N GLU A 43 -25.82 8.67 10.40
CA GLU A 43 -26.34 8.31 11.73
C GLU A 43 -27.21 7.04 11.67
N ARG A 44 -28.06 6.91 10.63
CA ARG A 44 -28.86 5.70 10.39
C ARG A 44 -27.98 4.49 10.12
N ARG A 45 -26.84 4.66 9.42
CA ARG A 45 -25.86 3.58 9.21
C ARG A 45 -25.18 3.19 10.51
N VAL A 46 -24.71 4.14 11.30
CA VAL A 46 -24.08 3.90 12.61
C VAL A 46 -25.02 3.13 13.54
N ARG A 47 -26.28 3.55 13.67
CA ARG A 47 -27.28 2.85 14.51
C ARG A 47 -27.49 1.41 14.08
N LYS A 48 -27.59 1.20 12.76
CA LYS A 48 -27.73 -0.11 12.14
C LYS A 48 -26.53 -1.01 12.44
N TRP A 49 -25.31 -0.46 12.43
CA TRP A 49 -24.08 -1.18 12.77
C TRP A 49 -23.94 -1.47 14.26
N ARG A 50 -24.24 -0.51 15.15
CA ARG A 50 -24.24 -0.74 16.61
C ARG A 50 -25.17 -1.90 17.01
N LYS A 51 -26.35 -2.00 16.39
CA LYS A 51 -27.26 -3.15 16.61
C LYS A 51 -26.68 -4.50 16.16
N MET A 52 -25.73 -4.52 15.21
CA MET A 52 -25.06 -5.75 14.79
C MET A 52 -23.91 -6.13 15.71
N ILE A 53 -23.18 -5.12 16.20
CA ILE A 53 -21.95 -5.30 16.97
C ILE A 53 -22.28 -5.60 18.44
N GLY A 54 -23.37 -5.04 18.96
CA GLY A 54 -23.65 -5.07 20.40
C GLY A 54 -22.75 -4.10 21.17
N VAL A 55 -22.88 -4.07 22.49
CA VAL A 55 -22.02 -3.25 23.34
C VAL A 55 -20.63 -3.86 23.34
N GLY A 56 -19.63 -3.09 22.89
CA GLY A 56 -18.23 -3.52 22.85
C GLY A 56 -17.95 -4.75 21.97
N GLY A 57 -18.86 -5.19 21.11
CA GLY A 57 -18.68 -6.38 20.26
C GLY A 57 -19.37 -7.66 20.75
N SER A 58 -20.11 -7.61 21.86
CA SER A 58 -20.76 -8.78 22.49
C SER A 58 -21.63 -9.61 21.53
N ASP A 59 -22.34 -8.94 20.62
CA ASP A 59 -23.35 -9.58 19.77
C ASP A 59 -22.78 -9.98 18.41
N TRP A 60 -21.56 -9.54 18.09
CA TRP A 60 -20.96 -9.67 16.77
C TRP A 60 -20.92 -11.13 16.29
N LYS A 61 -20.32 -12.03 17.08
CA LYS A 61 -20.18 -13.46 16.74
C LYS A 61 -21.57 -14.10 16.50
N HIS A 62 -22.54 -13.79 17.35
CA HIS A 62 -23.92 -14.28 17.19
C HIS A 62 -24.59 -13.73 15.91
N TYR A 63 -24.46 -12.43 15.66
CA TYR A 63 -25.08 -11.77 14.50
C TYR A 63 -24.49 -12.29 13.18
N VAL A 64 -23.17 -12.45 13.10
CA VAL A 64 -22.48 -13.00 11.92
C VAL A 64 -23.00 -14.39 11.59
N ARG A 65 -23.11 -15.27 12.59
CA ARG A 65 -23.65 -16.62 12.41
C ARG A 65 -25.10 -16.62 11.91
N ARG A 66 -25.96 -15.74 12.43
CA ARG A 66 -27.38 -15.70 12.07
C ARG A 66 -27.68 -14.97 10.76
N LYS A 67 -26.91 -13.95 10.41
CA LYS A 67 -27.19 -13.04 9.28
C LYS A 67 -25.94 -12.74 8.43
N PRO A 68 -25.21 -13.77 7.94
CA PRO A 68 -23.94 -13.57 7.23
C PRO A 68 -24.09 -12.73 5.95
N HIS A 69 -25.18 -12.91 5.19
CA HIS A 69 -25.45 -12.10 4.00
C HIS A 69 -25.66 -10.61 4.31
N VAL A 70 -26.26 -10.29 5.46
CA VAL A 70 -26.47 -8.90 5.89
C VAL A 70 -25.15 -8.25 6.26
N VAL A 71 -24.27 -8.98 6.97
CA VAL A 71 -22.92 -8.55 7.33
C VAL A 71 -22.12 -8.24 6.06
N LYS A 72 -21.99 -9.24 5.17
CA LYS A 72 -21.27 -9.09 3.90
C LYS A 72 -21.75 -7.89 3.09
N ARG A 73 -23.07 -7.75 2.91
CA ARG A 73 -23.66 -6.62 2.19
C ARG A 73 -23.34 -5.27 2.83
N ARG A 74 -23.33 -5.18 4.16
CA ARG A 74 -23.05 -3.92 4.88
C ARG A 74 -21.57 -3.56 4.85
N ILE A 75 -20.69 -4.54 4.97
CA ILE A 75 -19.24 -4.36 4.78
C ILE A 75 -18.95 -3.84 3.36
N ARG A 76 -19.54 -4.48 2.34
CA ARG A 76 -19.44 -4.03 0.94
C ARG A 76 -20.00 -2.64 0.70
N LYS A 77 -21.04 -2.21 1.44
CA LYS A 77 -21.54 -0.82 1.42
C LYS A 77 -20.68 0.16 2.22
N GLY A 78 -19.85 -0.35 3.13
CA GLY A 78 -18.92 0.41 3.93
C GLY A 78 -19.27 0.51 5.39
N ILE A 79 -18.20 0.42 6.17
CA ILE A 79 -18.22 0.59 7.61
C ILE A 79 -18.22 2.10 7.90
N PRO A 80 -19.12 2.60 8.75
CA PRO A 80 -19.07 3.97 9.23
C PRO A 80 -17.70 4.27 9.82
N ASP A 81 -17.18 5.46 9.54
CA ASP A 81 -15.79 5.79 9.83
C ASP A 81 -15.45 5.62 11.32
N CYS A 82 -16.31 6.15 12.20
CA CYS A 82 -16.19 6.02 13.66
C CYS A 82 -16.29 4.57 14.21
N LEU A 83 -16.65 3.59 13.39
CA LEU A 83 -16.78 2.18 13.81
C LEU A 83 -15.67 1.30 13.25
N ARG A 84 -14.79 1.81 12.37
CA ARG A 84 -13.73 1.02 11.73
C ARG A 84 -12.79 0.37 12.73
N GLY A 85 -12.27 1.13 13.70
CA GLY A 85 -11.37 0.60 14.73
C GLY A 85 -11.89 -0.68 15.38
N LEU A 86 -13.12 -0.62 15.90
CA LEU A 86 -13.76 -1.79 16.51
C LEU A 86 -14.11 -2.89 15.51
N VAL A 87 -14.75 -2.54 14.38
CA VAL A 87 -15.22 -3.56 13.42
C VAL A 87 -14.05 -4.29 12.78
N TRP A 88 -12.97 -3.59 12.44
CA TRP A 88 -11.77 -4.17 11.86
C TRP A 88 -11.14 -5.20 12.79
N GLN A 89 -11.02 -4.90 14.10
CA GLN A 89 -10.54 -5.90 15.06
C GLN A 89 -11.45 -7.14 15.16
N LEU A 90 -12.78 -6.93 15.08
CA LEU A 90 -13.76 -8.02 15.16
C LEU A 90 -13.79 -8.93 13.92
N ILE A 91 -13.52 -8.38 12.73
CA ILE A 91 -13.51 -9.16 11.47
C ILE A 91 -12.14 -9.78 11.18
N SER A 92 -11.05 -9.21 11.69
CA SER A 92 -9.69 -9.75 11.53
C SER A 92 -9.35 -10.82 12.57
N GLY A 93 -10.09 -10.89 13.68
CA GLY A 93 -9.77 -11.74 14.83
C GLY A 93 -8.68 -11.17 15.74
N SER A 94 -8.17 -9.97 15.48
CA SER A 94 -7.06 -9.39 16.24
C SER A 94 -7.41 -9.11 17.70
N ARG A 95 -8.69 -8.84 18.00
CA ARG A 95 -9.14 -8.67 19.38
C ARG A 95 -9.01 -9.94 20.21
N ASP A 96 -9.32 -11.09 19.62
CA ASP A 96 -9.16 -12.37 20.30
C ASP A 96 -7.66 -12.64 20.54
N LEU A 97 -6.79 -12.32 19.57
CA LEU A 97 -5.33 -12.43 19.75
C LEU A 97 -4.80 -11.55 20.88
N LEU A 98 -5.22 -10.28 20.94
CA LEU A 98 -4.82 -9.36 22.00
C LEU A 98 -5.20 -9.92 23.38
N LEU A 99 -6.45 -10.37 23.55
CA LEU A 99 -6.95 -10.91 24.81
C LEU A 99 -6.23 -12.21 25.24
N MET A 100 -5.76 -13.01 24.28
CA MET A 100 -5.02 -14.24 24.54
C MET A 100 -3.55 -14.01 24.90
N ASN A 101 -3.00 -12.81 24.64
CA ASN A 101 -1.57 -12.53 24.76
C ASN A 101 -1.30 -11.22 25.53
N PRO A 102 -1.80 -11.08 26.77
CA PRO A 102 -1.62 -9.86 27.55
C PRO A 102 -0.13 -9.57 27.80
N GLY A 103 0.28 -8.32 27.62
CA GLY A 103 1.65 -7.85 27.93
C GLY A 103 2.71 -8.19 26.87
N VAL A 104 2.40 -9.01 25.87
CA VAL A 104 3.37 -9.40 24.83
C VAL A 104 3.81 -8.18 24.01
N TYR A 105 2.89 -7.29 23.63
CA TYR A 105 3.24 -6.09 22.87
C TYR A 105 4.21 -5.20 23.65
N GLU A 106 3.90 -4.91 24.91
CA GLU A 106 4.75 -4.15 25.81
C GLU A 106 6.13 -4.78 25.93
N GLN A 107 6.19 -6.10 26.09
CA GLN A 107 7.45 -6.83 26.18
C GLN A 107 8.34 -6.63 24.94
N LEU A 108 7.76 -6.76 23.75
CA LEU A 108 8.47 -6.61 22.46
C LEU A 108 8.93 -5.17 22.22
N VAL A 109 8.15 -4.17 22.62
CA VAL A 109 8.51 -2.76 22.42
C VAL A 109 9.59 -2.34 23.40
N ILE A 110 9.50 -2.72 24.66
CA ILE A 110 10.37 -2.20 25.72
C ILE A 110 11.68 -2.98 25.82
N TYR A 111 11.63 -4.31 25.83
CA TYR A 111 12.78 -5.13 26.24
C TYR A 111 13.57 -5.72 25.07
N GLU A 112 13.00 -5.73 23.87
CA GLU A 112 13.63 -6.34 22.70
C GLU A 112 14.25 -5.30 21.75
N THR A 113 15.23 -5.73 20.97
CA THR A 113 15.89 -4.92 19.93
C THR A 113 15.59 -5.48 18.55
N SER A 114 15.39 -4.60 17.57
CA SER A 114 15.11 -4.98 16.19
C SER A 114 16.35 -4.83 15.33
N ALA A 115 16.67 -5.87 14.55
CA ALA A 115 17.70 -5.78 13.51
C ALA A 115 17.31 -4.86 12.35
N SER A 116 16.03 -4.50 12.22
CA SER A 116 15.49 -3.71 11.11
C SER A 116 15.25 -2.24 11.45
N GLU A 117 15.77 -1.76 12.58
CA GLU A 117 15.53 -0.41 13.10
C GLU A 117 15.82 0.70 12.06
N LEU A 118 16.96 0.61 11.35
CA LEU A 118 17.33 1.62 10.35
C LEU A 118 16.39 1.64 9.15
N ASP A 119 15.91 0.48 8.70
CA ASP A 119 14.97 0.39 7.58
C ASP A 119 13.58 0.90 7.98
N ILE A 120 13.15 0.60 9.21
CA ILE A 120 11.92 1.14 9.80
C ILE A 120 11.98 2.68 9.83
N ILE A 121 13.07 3.26 10.35
CA ILE A 121 13.25 4.72 10.45
C ILE A 121 13.17 5.38 9.07
N ARG A 122 13.77 4.77 8.04
CA ARG A 122 13.74 5.29 6.66
C ARG A 122 12.30 5.37 6.13
N ASP A 123 11.48 4.36 6.41
CA ASP A 123 10.13 4.25 5.86
C ASP A 123 9.06 5.06 6.61
N ILE A 124 9.27 5.33 7.89
CA ILE A 124 8.34 6.16 8.68
C ILE A 124 8.14 7.53 8.04
N SER A 125 9.23 8.17 7.62
CA SER A 125 9.21 9.54 7.06
C SER A 125 8.36 9.70 5.79
N ARG A 126 8.14 8.59 5.06
CA ARG A 126 7.40 8.55 3.80
C ARG A 126 6.03 7.89 3.90
N THR A 127 5.61 7.49 5.10
CA THR A 127 4.31 6.87 5.36
C THR A 127 3.28 7.94 5.73
N PHE A 128 2.31 8.18 4.85
CA PHE A 128 1.28 9.23 4.98
C PHE A 128 1.83 10.61 5.42
N PRO A 129 2.87 11.16 4.75
CA PRO A 129 3.60 12.34 5.22
C PRO A 129 2.75 13.62 5.29
N SER A 130 1.65 13.68 4.51
CA SER A 130 0.70 14.80 4.50
C SER A 130 -0.43 14.65 5.54
N HIS A 131 -0.47 13.56 6.30
CA HIS A 131 -1.47 13.33 7.34
C HIS A 131 -1.04 13.97 8.66
N VAL A 132 -1.92 14.69 9.34
CA VAL A 132 -1.57 15.47 10.55
C VAL A 132 -1.00 14.66 11.71
N PHE A 133 -1.37 13.39 11.81
CA PHE A 133 -0.82 12.48 12.81
C PHE A 133 0.63 12.05 12.52
N PHE A 134 1.03 12.00 11.24
CA PHE A 134 2.35 11.50 10.81
C PHE A 134 3.29 12.60 10.31
N GLN A 135 2.78 13.81 10.03
CA GLN A 135 3.56 14.92 9.45
C GLN A 135 4.71 15.38 10.35
N GLN A 136 4.56 15.30 11.67
CA GLN A 136 5.57 15.78 12.59
C GLN A 136 6.69 14.75 12.69
N ARG A 137 7.88 15.15 12.23
CA ARG A 137 9.10 14.35 12.36
C ARG A 137 9.36 14.03 13.84
N HIS A 138 9.53 12.75 14.16
CA HIS A 138 9.68 12.25 15.54
C HIS A 138 8.47 12.56 16.46
N GLY A 139 7.32 12.96 15.89
CA GLY A 139 6.09 13.20 16.63
C GLY A 139 5.44 11.91 17.14
N PRO A 140 4.36 12.01 17.94
CA PRO A 140 3.65 10.85 18.49
C PRO A 140 3.26 9.80 17.45
N GLY A 141 2.68 10.19 16.30
CA GLY A 141 2.26 9.20 15.30
C GLY A 141 3.43 8.47 14.63
N GLN A 142 4.55 9.16 14.37
CA GLN A 142 5.76 8.51 13.87
C GLN A 142 6.39 7.55 14.90
N ARG A 143 6.33 7.91 16.20
CA ARG A 143 6.79 7.03 17.29
C ARG A 143 5.89 5.80 17.43
N SER A 144 4.58 5.96 17.37
CA SER A 144 3.67 4.80 17.39
C SER A 144 3.85 3.90 16.18
N LEU A 145 4.06 4.48 15.00
CA LEU A 145 4.38 3.70 13.80
C LEU A 145 5.69 2.93 13.96
N TYR A 146 6.72 3.57 14.50
CA TYR A 146 7.98 2.91 14.83
C TYR A 146 7.77 1.74 15.79
N ASN A 147 7.07 1.95 16.91
CA ASN A 147 6.87 0.92 17.93
C ASN A 147 6.13 -0.29 17.38
N VAL A 148 5.05 -0.08 16.60
CA VAL A 148 4.30 -1.19 15.97
C VAL A 148 5.18 -2.00 15.03
N LEU A 149 5.94 -1.32 14.16
CA LEU A 149 6.81 -1.99 13.18
C LEU A 149 8.00 -2.68 13.86
N LYS A 150 8.60 -2.05 14.88
CA LYS A 150 9.64 -2.64 15.72
C LYS A 150 9.12 -3.91 16.38
N ALA A 151 8.00 -3.83 17.10
CA ALA A 151 7.42 -4.97 17.78
C ALA A 151 7.11 -6.12 16.81
N TYR A 152 6.53 -5.83 15.64
CA TYR A 152 6.28 -6.86 14.63
C TYR A 152 7.58 -7.51 14.14
N SER A 153 8.61 -6.72 13.83
CA SER A 153 9.88 -7.24 13.33
C SER A 153 10.61 -8.17 14.33
N VAL A 154 10.33 -8.00 15.63
CA VAL A 154 10.83 -8.87 16.68
C VAL A 154 9.91 -10.08 16.87
N TYR A 155 8.60 -9.89 16.78
CA TYR A 155 7.60 -10.95 16.91
C TYR A 155 7.78 -12.04 15.84
N ASP A 156 8.04 -11.62 14.60
CA ASP A 156 8.33 -12.51 13.47
C ASP A 156 9.71 -12.17 12.90
N ARG A 157 10.77 -12.73 13.49
CA ARG A 157 12.16 -12.46 13.09
C ARG A 157 12.52 -13.00 11.70
N ASP A 158 11.78 -14.00 11.21
CA ASP A 158 12.00 -14.57 9.88
C ASP A 158 11.55 -13.59 8.78
N VAL A 159 10.49 -12.82 9.05
CA VAL A 159 10.05 -11.71 8.21
C VAL A 159 10.83 -10.43 8.53
N GLY A 160 11.00 -10.13 9.81
CA GLY A 160 11.52 -8.86 10.30
C GLY A 160 10.64 -7.69 9.83
N TYR A 161 11.28 -6.72 9.19
CA TYR A 161 10.61 -5.61 8.53
C TYR A 161 10.95 -5.56 7.04
N VAL A 162 9.92 -5.39 6.21
CA VAL A 162 10.08 -5.16 4.77
C VAL A 162 9.35 -3.88 4.36
N GLN A 163 10.00 -3.14 3.46
CA GLN A 163 9.47 -1.91 2.88
C GLN A 163 8.02 -2.10 2.37
N GLY A 164 7.15 -1.18 2.78
CA GLY A 164 5.73 -1.21 2.47
C GLY A 164 4.84 -1.61 3.65
N MET A 165 5.37 -2.36 4.63
CA MET A 165 4.64 -2.69 5.87
C MET A 165 4.20 -1.45 6.65
N GLY A 166 4.98 -0.35 6.55
CA GLY A 166 4.64 0.93 7.15
C GLY A 166 3.27 1.46 6.74
N PHE A 167 2.84 1.24 5.49
CA PHE A 167 1.52 1.68 5.02
C PHE A 167 0.37 0.83 5.56
N LEU A 168 0.62 -0.43 5.94
CA LEU A 168 -0.37 -1.23 6.67
C LEU A 168 -0.52 -0.69 8.10
N ALA A 169 0.60 -0.62 8.84
CA ALA A 169 0.61 -0.18 10.23
C ALA A 169 0.11 1.27 10.38
N GLY A 170 0.53 2.16 9.48
CA GLY A 170 0.09 3.55 9.45
C GLY A 170 -1.41 3.69 9.26
N LEU A 171 -2.01 2.92 8.35
CA LEU A 171 -3.47 2.94 8.13
C LEU A 171 -4.22 2.43 9.36
N LEU A 172 -3.71 1.40 10.05
CA LEU A 172 -4.31 0.86 11.26
C LEU A 172 -4.27 1.87 12.42
N LEU A 173 -3.12 2.53 12.63
CA LEU A 173 -2.91 3.55 13.67
C LEU A 173 -3.83 4.77 13.52
N LEU A 174 -4.41 5.01 12.36
CA LEU A 174 -5.41 6.07 12.17
C LEU A 174 -6.79 5.71 12.77
N TYR A 175 -7.02 4.45 13.13
CA TYR A 175 -8.31 3.95 13.58
C TYR A 175 -8.32 3.22 14.92
N MET A 176 -7.15 2.89 15.47
CA MET A 176 -7.05 2.14 16.72
C MET A 176 -5.78 2.50 17.49
N SER A 177 -5.68 2.00 18.74
CA SER A 177 -4.50 2.19 19.56
C SER A 177 -3.27 1.49 18.99
N GLU A 178 -2.11 1.80 19.55
CA GLU A 178 -0.82 1.24 19.13
C GLU A 178 -0.80 -0.30 19.25
N GLU A 179 -1.22 -0.85 20.39
CA GLU A 179 -1.28 -2.29 20.62
C GLU A 179 -2.36 -2.98 19.75
N ASP A 180 -3.53 -2.35 19.57
CA ASP A 180 -4.57 -2.88 18.67
C ASP A 180 -4.06 -3.00 17.23
N ALA A 181 -3.31 -1.99 16.75
CA ALA A 181 -2.73 -1.97 15.42
C ALA A 181 -1.67 -3.05 15.24
N PHE A 182 -0.84 -3.28 16.26
CA PHE A 182 0.11 -4.40 16.29
C PHE A 182 -0.61 -5.75 16.16
N TRP A 183 -1.61 -6.03 16.99
CA TRP A 183 -2.31 -7.31 16.94
C TRP A 183 -3.09 -7.50 15.63
N LEU A 184 -3.58 -6.43 15.02
CA LEU A 184 -4.23 -6.52 13.71
C LEU A 184 -3.23 -6.77 12.59
N LEU A 185 -2.04 -6.18 12.65
CA LEU A 185 -0.94 -6.52 11.74
C LEU A 185 -0.53 -7.99 11.88
N VAL A 186 -0.38 -8.50 13.11
CA VAL A 186 -0.11 -9.92 13.39
C VAL A 186 -1.23 -10.81 12.83
N ALA A 187 -2.50 -10.46 13.08
CA ALA A 187 -3.65 -11.20 12.57
C ALA A 187 -3.65 -11.35 11.03
N LEU A 188 -3.19 -10.31 10.33
CA LEU A 188 -3.11 -10.33 8.86
C LEU A 188 -1.95 -11.17 8.36
N LEU A 189 -0.75 -10.96 8.93
CA LEU A 189 0.45 -11.57 8.39
C LEU A 189 0.58 -13.04 8.78
N LYS A 190 0.23 -13.39 10.02
CA LYS A 190 0.21 -14.79 10.50
C LYS A 190 -1.08 -15.55 10.20
N GLY A 191 -2.11 -14.86 9.70
CA GLY A 191 -3.35 -15.50 9.23
C GLY A 191 -4.29 -15.98 10.34
N ALA A 192 -4.91 -15.05 11.08
CA ALA A 192 -5.89 -15.39 12.11
C ALA A 192 -7.26 -15.83 11.55
N VAL A 193 -7.72 -15.18 10.48
CA VAL A 193 -9.03 -15.46 9.84
C VAL A 193 -8.88 -15.90 8.39
N HIS A 194 -7.96 -15.29 7.65
CA HIS A 194 -7.64 -15.64 6.27
C HIS A 194 -6.25 -16.28 6.19
N ALA A 195 -5.90 -16.84 5.04
CA ALA A 195 -4.57 -17.40 4.81
C ALA A 195 -3.45 -16.39 5.15
N PRO A 196 -2.34 -16.83 5.75
CA PRO A 196 -1.21 -15.96 6.11
C PRO A 196 -0.71 -15.14 4.92
N MET A 197 -0.30 -13.91 5.21
CA MET A 197 0.22 -12.96 4.22
C MET A 197 1.71 -12.62 4.43
N GLU A 198 2.36 -13.20 5.44
CA GLU A 198 3.79 -13.05 5.71
C GLU A 198 4.69 -13.33 4.50
N GLY A 199 4.31 -14.27 3.62
CA GLY A 199 5.03 -14.55 2.38
C GLY A 199 5.11 -13.37 1.39
N LEU A 200 4.33 -12.29 1.61
CA LEU A 200 4.48 -11.03 0.87
C LEU A 200 5.73 -10.25 1.28
N TYR A 201 6.29 -10.57 2.45
CA TYR A 201 7.39 -9.86 3.10
C TYR A 201 8.55 -10.80 3.46
N GLN A 202 8.47 -12.08 3.12
CA GLN A 202 9.61 -12.99 3.25
C GLN A 202 10.66 -12.70 2.16
N VAL A 203 11.90 -13.14 2.42
CA VAL A 203 13.01 -13.05 1.46
C VAL A 203 12.61 -13.69 0.12
N GLY A 204 12.86 -12.97 -0.98
CA GLY A 204 12.44 -13.39 -2.32
C GLY A 204 10.99 -13.04 -2.68
N LEU A 205 10.18 -12.54 -1.73
CA LEU A 205 8.79 -12.12 -1.92
C LEU A 205 7.92 -13.20 -2.60
N PRO A 206 7.95 -14.47 -2.12
CA PRO A 206 7.35 -15.59 -2.83
C PRO A 206 5.85 -15.40 -3.10
N LEU A 207 5.12 -14.82 -2.14
CA LEU A 207 3.69 -14.59 -2.29
C LEU A 207 3.38 -13.41 -3.23
N VAL A 208 4.27 -12.43 -3.33
CA VAL A 208 4.14 -11.35 -4.33
C VAL A 208 4.29 -11.93 -5.73
N GLN A 209 5.32 -12.75 -5.96
CA GLN A 209 5.54 -13.39 -7.26
C GLN A 209 4.36 -14.26 -7.66
N GLN A 210 3.86 -15.08 -6.73
CA GLN A 210 2.66 -15.87 -6.93
C GLN A 210 1.48 -14.97 -7.29
N TYR A 211 1.16 -13.96 -6.49
CA TYR A 211 -0.01 -13.10 -6.73
C TYR A 211 0.06 -12.35 -8.06
N LEU A 212 1.23 -11.86 -8.45
CA LEU A 212 1.42 -11.20 -9.75
C LEU A 212 1.23 -12.17 -10.91
N CYS A 213 1.73 -13.40 -10.80
CA CYS A 213 1.50 -14.46 -11.80
C CYS A 213 0.01 -14.79 -11.94
N LEU A 214 -0.66 -15.03 -10.82
CA LEU A 214 -2.09 -15.32 -10.80
C LEU A 214 -2.92 -14.14 -11.34
N PHE A 215 -2.50 -12.91 -11.05
CA PHE A 215 -3.15 -11.71 -11.54
C PHE A 215 -3.00 -11.58 -13.06
N ASP A 216 -1.83 -11.87 -13.62
CA ASP A 216 -1.60 -11.88 -15.07
C ASP A 216 -2.54 -12.86 -15.78
N LEU A 217 -2.63 -14.09 -15.27
CA LEU A 217 -3.48 -15.14 -15.82
C LEU A 217 -4.97 -14.73 -15.79
N LEU A 218 -5.44 -14.24 -14.65
CA LEU A 218 -6.82 -13.75 -14.52
C LEU A 218 -7.09 -12.54 -15.42
N MET A 219 -6.11 -11.65 -15.59
CA MET A 219 -6.22 -10.48 -16.48
C MET A 219 -6.37 -10.94 -17.92
N LYS A 220 -5.53 -11.87 -18.39
CA LYS A 220 -5.61 -12.47 -19.73
C LYS A 220 -6.93 -13.22 -19.97
N GLU A 221 -7.43 -13.94 -18.96
CA GLU A 221 -8.72 -14.64 -19.06
C GLU A 221 -9.91 -13.65 -19.14
N HIS A 222 -9.89 -12.56 -18.36
CA HIS A 222 -11.00 -11.61 -18.31
C HIS A 222 -10.95 -10.52 -19.39
N MET A 223 -9.76 -10.18 -19.89
CA MET A 223 -9.49 -9.10 -20.85
C MET A 223 -8.44 -9.54 -21.88
N PRO A 224 -8.75 -10.53 -22.76
CA PRO A 224 -7.76 -11.17 -23.62
C PRO A 224 -7.05 -10.19 -24.57
N LYS A 225 -7.76 -9.20 -25.12
CA LYS A 225 -7.17 -8.16 -25.99
C LYS A 225 -6.12 -7.34 -25.26
N LEU A 226 -6.42 -6.94 -24.02
CA LEU A 226 -5.47 -6.22 -23.16
C LEU A 226 -4.29 -7.11 -22.78
N GLY A 227 -4.55 -8.39 -22.50
CA GLY A 227 -3.52 -9.38 -22.19
C GLY A 227 -2.54 -9.63 -23.34
N GLU A 228 -3.05 -9.69 -24.57
CA GLU A 228 -2.24 -9.78 -25.78
C GLU A 228 -1.40 -8.51 -25.97
N HIS A 229 -2.03 -7.34 -25.87
CA HIS A 229 -1.34 -6.05 -25.96
C HIS A 229 -0.22 -5.91 -24.93
N PHE A 230 -0.48 -6.29 -23.66
CA PHE A 230 0.54 -6.26 -22.61
C PHE A 230 1.69 -7.22 -22.91
N THR A 231 1.41 -8.36 -23.55
CA THR A 231 2.45 -9.30 -23.97
C THR A 231 3.30 -8.72 -25.09
N GLN A 232 2.69 -8.07 -26.08
CA GLN A 232 3.38 -7.42 -27.19
C GLN A 232 4.26 -6.25 -26.71
N GLU A 233 3.74 -5.44 -25.79
CA GLU A 233 4.45 -4.32 -25.18
C GLU A 233 5.38 -4.75 -24.02
N MET A 234 5.54 -6.05 -23.77
CA MET A 234 6.40 -6.59 -22.71
C MET A 234 6.10 -6.05 -21.30
N ILE A 235 4.84 -5.76 -21.01
CA ILE A 235 4.35 -5.28 -19.72
C ILE A 235 4.21 -6.44 -18.76
N ASN A 236 4.95 -6.38 -17.65
CA ASN A 236 4.84 -7.33 -16.56
C ASN A 236 4.05 -6.72 -15.38
N PRO A 237 3.14 -7.46 -14.72
CA PRO A 237 2.42 -6.96 -13.54
C PRO A 237 3.31 -6.42 -12.42
N SER A 238 4.53 -6.93 -12.26
CA SER A 238 5.48 -6.41 -11.26
C SER A 238 5.80 -4.92 -11.42
N MET A 239 5.66 -4.37 -12.63
CA MET A 239 5.96 -2.98 -12.96
C MET A 239 4.92 -1.97 -12.42
N TYR A 240 3.71 -2.44 -12.10
CA TYR A 240 2.59 -1.58 -11.69
C TYR A 240 1.74 -2.12 -10.52
N ALA A 241 1.61 -3.44 -10.36
CA ALA A 241 0.67 -4.05 -9.39
C ALA A 241 1.33 -4.51 -8.08
N SER A 242 2.67 -4.56 -7.97
CA SER A 242 3.36 -5.03 -6.76
C SER A 242 2.88 -4.32 -5.49
N GLN A 243 2.77 -2.99 -5.55
CA GLN A 243 2.31 -2.17 -4.42
C GLN A 243 0.83 -2.39 -4.08
N TRP A 244 0.00 -2.81 -5.04
CA TRP A 244 -1.41 -3.09 -4.78
C TRP A 244 -1.56 -4.26 -3.81
N PHE A 245 -0.74 -5.30 -3.97
CA PHE A 245 -0.70 -6.46 -3.08
C PHE A 245 0.04 -6.18 -1.77
N ILE A 246 1.23 -5.57 -1.85
CA ILE A 246 2.09 -5.30 -0.69
C ILE A 246 1.46 -4.30 0.29
N THR A 247 0.68 -3.33 -0.19
CA THR A 247 0.09 -2.29 0.67
C THR A 247 -1.42 -2.35 0.72
N VAL A 248 -2.05 -3.32 0.04
CA VAL A 248 -3.52 -3.38 -0.08
C VAL A 248 -4.08 -2.02 -0.50
N PHE A 249 -3.46 -1.44 -1.53
CA PHE A 249 -3.76 -0.12 -2.09
C PHE A 249 -3.54 1.10 -1.17
N SER A 250 -2.99 0.95 0.05
CA SER A 250 -2.85 2.09 0.97
C SER A 250 -1.70 3.06 0.65
N TYR A 251 -0.85 2.75 -0.33
CA TYR A 251 0.27 3.61 -0.73
C TYR A 251 -0.10 4.75 -1.69
N SER A 252 -0.60 4.42 -2.89
CA SER A 252 -0.74 5.40 -3.99
C SER A 252 -2.19 5.76 -4.33
N PHE A 253 -3.18 5.18 -3.66
CA PHE A 253 -4.59 5.41 -3.96
C PHE A 253 -5.22 6.41 -2.98
N PRO A 254 -6.30 7.11 -3.40
CA PRO A 254 -7.04 7.99 -2.51
C PRO A 254 -7.42 7.28 -1.21
N PHE A 255 -7.16 7.93 -0.06
CA PHE A 255 -7.32 7.29 1.24
C PHE A 255 -8.73 6.74 1.47
N HIS A 256 -9.76 7.50 1.08
CA HIS A 256 -11.15 7.07 1.17
C HIS A 256 -11.43 5.78 0.38
N LEU A 257 -10.80 5.56 -0.78
CA LEU A 257 -10.89 4.30 -1.52
C LEU A 257 -10.16 3.17 -0.78
N ALA A 258 -8.95 3.42 -0.29
CA ALA A 258 -8.19 2.44 0.48
C ALA A 258 -9.02 1.91 1.67
N LEU A 259 -9.68 2.79 2.43
CA LEU A 259 -10.57 2.37 3.53
C LEU A 259 -11.70 1.44 3.09
N ARG A 260 -12.29 1.72 1.93
CA ARG A 260 -13.40 0.92 1.40
C ARG A 260 -12.93 -0.45 0.90
N ILE A 261 -11.72 -0.52 0.35
CA ILE A 261 -11.05 -1.78 0.00
C ILE A 261 -10.73 -2.56 1.28
N TRP A 262 -10.15 -1.91 2.29
CA TRP A 262 -9.80 -2.52 3.58
C TRP A 262 -11.00 -3.08 4.33
N ASP A 263 -12.13 -2.37 4.36
CA ASP A 263 -13.39 -2.88 4.93
C ASP A 263 -13.72 -4.28 4.38
N VAL A 264 -13.58 -4.48 3.07
CA VAL A 264 -13.90 -5.74 2.38
C VAL A 264 -12.75 -6.74 2.46
N PHE A 265 -11.50 -6.29 2.39
CA PHE A 265 -10.30 -7.12 2.44
C PHE A 265 -10.22 -7.86 3.77
N LEU A 266 -10.42 -7.17 4.89
CA LEU A 266 -10.40 -7.80 6.21
C LEU A 266 -11.50 -8.87 6.37
N TYR A 267 -12.63 -8.72 5.68
CA TYR A 267 -13.76 -9.67 5.77
C TYR A 267 -13.71 -10.80 4.73
N GLU A 268 -13.32 -10.51 3.49
CA GLU A 268 -13.35 -11.44 2.36
C GLU A 268 -11.97 -11.97 1.96
N GLY A 269 -10.89 -11.45 2.55
CA GLY A 269 -9.52 -11.82 2.26
C GLY A 269 -8.98 -11.22 0.96
N VAL A 270 -7.76 -11.62 0.60
CA VAL A 270 -6.96 -11.04 -0.50
C VAL A 270 -7.64 -11.07 -1.88
N LYS A 271 -8.66 -11.91 -2.08
CA LYS A 271 -9.39 -11.99 -3.36
C LYS A 271 -10.00 -10.66 -3.81
N ILE A 272 -10.29 -9.74 -2.88
CA ILE A 272 -10.76 -8.40 -3.25
C ILE A 272 -9.66 -7.59 -3.94
N VAL A 273 -8.38 -7.79 -3.59
CA VAL A 273 -7.25 -7.07 -4.17
C VAL A 273 -7.13 -7.39 -5.65
N PHE A 274 -7.24 -8.67 -6.01
CA PHE A 274 -7.31 -9.13 -7.41
C PHE A 274 -8.50 -8.50 -8.15
N LYS A 275 -9.69 -8.54 -7.54
CA LYS A 275 -10.91 -7.99 -8.16
C LYS A 275 -10.81 -6.48 -8.40
N VAL A 276 -10.25 -5.73 -7.47
CA VAL A 276 -10.05 -4.28 -7.61
C VAL A 276 -9.03 -3.99 -8.71
N GLY A 277 -7.89 -4.69 -8.73
CA GLY A 277 -6.90 -4.54 -9.80
C GLY A 277 -7.48 -4.83 -11.19
N LEU A 278 -8.27 -5.91 -11.33
CA LEU A 278 -8.94 -6.25 -12.59
C LEU A 278 -10.00 -5.22 -12.96
N ALA A 279 -10.73 -4.66 -11.98
CA ALA A 279 -11.72 -3.62 -12.24
C ALA A 279 -11.08 -2.30 -12.71
N LEU A 280 -9.93 -1.92 -12.14
CA LEU A 280 -9.16 -0.76 -12.59
C LEU A 280 -8.72 -0.90 -14.06
N LEU A 281 -8.16 -2.07 -14.41
CA LEU A 281 -7.78 -2.36 -15.80
C LEU A 281 -8.99 -2.39 -16.73
N LYS A 282 -10.10 -2.99 -16.28
CA LYS A 282 -11.33 -3.07 -17.07
C LYS A 282 -11.95 -1.70 -17.31
N TYR A 283 -11.93 -0.81 -16.32
CA TYR A 283 -12.45 0.55 -16.45
C TYR A 283 -11.70 1.33 -17.55
N ARG A 284 -10.38 1.12 -17.65
CA ARG A 284 -9.51 1.80 -18.63
C ARG A 284 -9.17 0.98 -19.86
N HIS A 285 -9.87 -0.14 -20.08
CA HIS A 285 -9.49 -1.12 -21.11
C HIS A 285 -9.25 -0.48 -22.48
N ASP A 286 -10.22 0.32 -22.96
CA ASP A 286 -10.20 0.89 -24.32
C ASP A 286 -9.12 1.96 -24.53
N ASP A 287 -8.62 2.56 -23.45
CA ASP A 287 -7.46 3.44 -23.48
C ASP A 287 -6.17 2.62 -23.53
N LEU A 288 -6.04 1.66 -22.59
CA LEU A 288 -4.80 0.93 -22.35
C LEU A 288 -4.37 0.08 -23.56
N VAL A 289 -5.32 -0.50 -24.30
CA VAL A 289 -5.03 -1.32 -25.51
C VAL A 289 -4.37 -0.52 -26.63
N LYS A 290 -4.43 0.83 -26.60
CA LYS A 290 -3.88 1.68 -27.66
C LYS A 290 -2.53 2.30 -27.31
N LEU A 291 -2.08 2.16 -26.06
CA LEU A 291 -0.90 2.86 -25.58
C LEU A 291 0.37 2.02 -25.77
N PRO A 292 1.46 2.60 -26.30
CA PRO A 292 2.77 1.94 -26.32
C PRO A 292 3.36 1.89 -24.90
N PHE A 293 4.37 1.04 -24.71
CA PHE A 293 5.01 0.72 -23.43
C PHE A 293 5.15 1.90 -22.45
N GLU A 294 5.81 3.00 -22.84
CA GLU A 294 6.08 4.12 -21.94
C GLU A 294 4.79 4.79 -21.42
N LYS A 295 3.84 5.07 -22.32
CA LYS A 295 2.55 5.68 -21.97
C LYS A 295 1.69 4.71 -21.17
N LEU A 296 1.81 3.42 -21.45
CA LEU A 296 1.09 2.37 -20.76
C LEU A 296 1.54 2.24 -19.30
N ILE A 297 2.85 2.23 -19.04
CA ILE A 297 3.40 2.25 -17.68
C ILE A 297 2.96 3.50 -16.91
N HIS A 298 2.98 4.67 -17.55
CA HIS A 298 2.50 5.91 -16.94
C HIS A 298 1.01 5.81 -16.59
N ALA A 299 0.16 5.32 -17.50
CA ALA A 299 -1.27 5.16 -17.28
C ALA A 299 -1.62 4.14 -16.18
N LEU A 300 -0.81 3.07 -16.05
CA LEU A 300 -0.99 2.03 -15.02
C LEU A 300 -0.54 2.47 -13.62
N ARG A 301 0.31 3.51 -13.53
CA ARG A 301 0.72 4.12 -12.26
C ARG A 301 -0.19 5.27 -11.84
N ASN A 302 -0.87 5.90 -12.79
CA ASN A 302 -1.70 7.08 -12.57
C ASN A 302 -3.11 6.87 -13.14
N PHE A 303 -3.99 6.30 -12.31
CA PHE A 303 -5.41 6.20 -12.66
C PHE A 303 -6.11 7.56 -12.49
N PRO A 304 -7.08 7.89 -13.35
CA PRO A 304 -7.89 9.09 -13.18
C PRO A 304 -8.83 8.94 -11.98
N GLU A 305 -9.26 10.07 -11.41
CA GLU A 305 -10.04 10.09 -10.15
C GLU A 305 -11.37 9.34 -10.26
N ASP A 306 -12.04 9.42 -11.41
CA ASP A 306 -13.30 8.74 -11.70
C ASP A 306 -13.16 7.20 -11.67
N ALA A 307 -12.03 6.67 -12.17
CA ALA A 307 -11.70 5.25 -12.09
C ALA A 307 -11.47 4.78 -10.64
N MET A 308 -11.19 5.71 -9.72
CA MET A 308 -10.89 5.46 -8.31
C MET A 308 -12.06 5.81 -7.38
N ASP A 309 -13.23 6.19 -7.91
CA ASP A 309 -14.44 6.36 -7.11
C ASP A 309 -14.90 5.00 -6.53
N PRO A 310 -14.95 4.84 -5.19
CA PRO A 310 -15.35 3.57 -4.57
C PRO A 310 -16.76 3.12 -4.94
N ASP A 311 -17.69 4.05 -5.17
CA ASP A 311 -19.09 3.74 -5.49
C ASP A 311 -19.25 3.25 -6.93
N THR A 312 -18.26 3.50 -7.80
CA THR A 312 -18.19 2.97 -9.17
C THR A 312 -17.30 1.73 -9.26
N LEU A 313 -16.09 1.79 -8.70
CA LEU A 313 -15.07 0.77 -8.82
C LEU A 313 -15.42 -0.53 -8.07
N LEU A 314 -15.93 -0.44 -6.84
CA LEU A 314 -16.19 -1.63 -6.02
C LEU A 314 -17.36 -2.48 -6.55
N PRO A 315 -18.49 -1.92 -7.01
CA PRO A 315 -19.52 -2.70 -7.70
C PRO A 315 -18.98 -3.43 -8.93
N MET A 316 -18.12 -2.77 -9.73
CA MET A 316 -17.45 -3.43 -10.85
C MET A 316 -16.59 -4.59 -10.36
N ALA A 317 -15.74 -4.38 -9.36
CA ALA A 317 -14.90 -5.43 -8.76
C ALA A 317 -15.71 -6.61 -8.21
N TYR A 318 -16.87 -6.37 -7.60
CA TYR A 318 -17.74 -7.44 -7.09
C TYR A 318 -18.32 -8.31 -8.19
N SER A 319 -18.56 -7.75 -9.39
CA SER A 319 -19.10 -8.47 -10.56
C SER A 319 -18.09 -9.45 -11.19
N ILE A 320 -16.79 -9.21 -11.03
CA ILE A 320 -15.74 -10.04 -11.62
C ILE A 320 -15.63 -11.38 -10.89
N LYS A 321 -15.79 -12.49 -11.62
CA LYS A 321 -15.83 -13.85 -11.08
C LYS A 321 -14.41 -14.43 -10.89
N VAL A 322 -13.75 -14.06 -9.78
CA VAL A 322 -12.36 -14.50 -9.48
C VAL A 322 -12.28 -15.70 -8.53
N SER A 323 -13.24 -15.88 -7.62
CA SER A 323 -13.01 -16.66 -6.39
C SER A 323 -12.63 -18.13 -6.59
N ARG A 324 -13.35 -18.88 -7.45
CA ARG A 324 -13.05 -20.30 -7.70
C ARG A 324 -11.77 -20.45 -8.51
N ARG A 325 -11.66 -19.68 -9.59
CA ARG A 325 -10.53 -19.72 -10.51
C ARG A 325 -9.20 -19.35 -9.85
N LEU A 326 -9.21 -18.37 -8.94
CA LEU A 326 -8.03 -18.00 -8.17
C LEU A 326 -7.53 -19.16 -7.31
N GLU A 327 -8.42 -19.95 -6.72
CA GLU A 327 -8.03 -21.10 -5.89
C GLU A 327 -7.46 -22.23 -6.74
N GLU A 328 -8.07 -22.52 -7.89
CA GLU A 328 -7.54 -23.47 -8.88
C GLU A 328 -6.13 -23.06 -9.33
N LEU A 329 -5.95 -21.81 -9.74
CA LEU A 329 -4.65 -21.30 -10.18
C LEU A 329 -3.59 -21.33 -9.06
N LYS A 330 -3.98 -21.06 -7.80
CA LYS A 330 -3.07 -21.21 -6.64
C LYS A 330 -2.58 -22.65 -6.50
N GLN A 331 -3.49 -23.62 -6.59
CA GLN A 331 -3.14 -25.04 -6.52
C GLN A 331 -2.24 -25.46 -7.69
N GLU A 332 -2.53 -24.98 -8.90
CA GLU A 332 -1.70 -25.21 -10.08
C GLU A 332 -0.29 -24.62 -9.92
N TYR A 333 -0.17 -23.41 -9.37
CA TYR A 333 1.12 -22.76 -9.12
C TYR A 333 1.95 -23.53 -8.09
N ASN A 334 1.32 -23.95 -6.99
CA ASN A 334 1.99 -24.70 -5.92
C ASN A 334 2.46 -26.09 -6.38
N LYS A 335 1.71 -26.76 -7.25
CA LYS A 335 2.09 -28.08 -7.81
C LYS A 335 3.30 -28.03 -8.75
N LYS A 336 3.64 -26.85 -9.28
CA LYS A 336 4.70 -26.66 -10.28
C LYS A 336 6.00 -26.10 -9.68
N ASP A 337 6.17 -26.14 -8.35
CA ASP A 337 7.28 -25.51 -7.62
C ASP A 337 7.49 -24.04 -8.03
N GLY A 338 6.40 -23.30 -8.28
CA GLY A 338 6.45 -21.90 -8.71
C GLY A 338 6.91 -21.68 -10.16
N LYS A 339 6.97 -22.73 -11.01
CA LYS A 339 7.25 -22.59 -12.44
C LYS A 339 5.95 -22.41 -13.25
N PRO A 340 5.84 -21.37 -14.10
CA PRO A 340 4.64 -21.13 -14.89
C PRO A 340 4.49 -22.18 -16.01
N SER A 341 3.24 -22.56 -16.32
CA SER A 341 2.91 -23.22 -17.60
C SER A 341 2.49 -22.18 -18.62
N LEU A 342 3.33 -21.93 -19.63
CA LEU A 342 2.83 -21.55 -20.95
C LEU A 342 2.76 -22.83 -21.79
N SER A 343 1.60 -23.46 -21.84
CA SER A 343 1.33 -24.47 -22.85
C SER A 343 -0.16 -24.52 -23.16
N THR A 344 -0.58 -23.61 -24.04
CA THR A 344 -1.69 -23.87 -24.97
C THR A 344 -1.26 -23.33 -26.34
N GLU A 345 -0.64 -24.25 -27.08
CA GLU A 345 -0.32 -24.35 -28.53
C GLU A 345 -0.25 -23.10 -29.43
N ILE A 346 0.93 -22.91 -30.06
CA ILE A 346 1.01 -22.77 -31.52
C ILE A 346 2.04 -23.82 -32.01
N LYS A 347 1.56 -24.85 -32.72
CA LYS A 347 2.41 -25.81 -33.43
C LYS A 347 3.09 -25.09 -34.61
N GLY A 348 4.40 -24.94 -34.54
CA GLY A 348 5.26 -24.45 -35.62
C GLY A 348 6.70 -24.92 -35.38
N ASN A 349 7.29 -25.53 -36.41
CA ASN A 349 8.53 -26.31 -36.44
C ASN A 349 9.78 -25.67 -35.81
N GLN A 350 10.64 -26.55 -35.23
CA GLN A 350 12.11 -26.46 -35.07
C GLN A 350 12.66 -25.28 -34.21
N ARG A 351 13.60 -25.41 -33.26
CA ARG A 351 14.77 -26.28 -33.09
C ARG A 351 15.19 -26.25 -31.61
N GLN A 352 15.74 -27.35 -31.12
CA GLN A 352 16.25 -27.51 -29.74
C GLN A 352 17.48 -26.60 -29.49
N THR A 353 17.38 -25.63 -28.59
CA THR A 353 18.55 -25.05 -27.89
C THR A 353 18.27 -25.03 -26.39
N ARG A 354 19.09 -25.76 -25.63
CA ARG A 354 19.12 -25.68 -24.17
C ARG A 354 19.60 -24.28 -23.79
N LEU A 355 18.74 -23.48 -23.18
CA LEU A 355 19.11 -22.25 -22.50
C LEU A 355 18.77 -22.40 -21.02
N ASN A 356 19.80 -22.29 -20.17
CA ASN A 356 19.65 -22.13 -18.74
C ASN A 356 18.71 -20.96 -18.45
N ASP A 357 17.72 -21.21 -17.61
CA ASP A 357 16.56 -20.37 -17.34
C ASP A 357 16.94 -19.04 -16.63
N PRO A 358 16.82 -17.86 -17.30
CA PRO A 358 17.18 -16.56 -16.72
C PRO A 358 16.08 -15.90 -15.87
N TRP A 359 14.95 -16.57 -15.63
CA TRP A 359 13.74 -15.94 -15.09
C TRP A 359 13.86 -15.53 -13.61
N SER A 360 14.50 -16.33 -12.76
CA SER A 360 14.60 -16.04 -11.32
C SER A 360 15.47 -14.81 -11.00
N LEU A 361 16.53 -14.59 -11.77
CA LEU A 361 17.45 -13.46 -11.59
C LEU A 361 16.91 -12.14 -12.18
N LYS A 362 16.12 -12.18 -13.26
CA LYS A 362 15.52 -10.97 -13.86
C LYS A 362 14.32 -10.43 -13.08
N VAL A 363 13.55 -11.30 -12.42
CA VAL A 363 12.44 -10.90 -11.55
C VAL A 363 12.97 -10.36 -10.21
N ALA A 364 13.98 -11.00 -9.62
CA ALA A 364 14.66 -10.48 -8.44
C ALA A 364 15.34 -9.14 -8.74
N ARG A 365 16.03 -9.01 -9.88
CA ARG A 365 16.58 -7.72 -10.33
C ARG A 365 15.50 -6.70 -10.67
N SER A 366 14.35 -7.07 -11.25
CA SER A 366 13.26 -6.13 -11.54
C SER A 366 12.50 -5.68 -10.29
N LEU A 367 12.34 -6.52 -9.27
CA LEU A 367 11.72 -6.10 -7.99
C LEU A 367 12.68 -5.24 -7.17
N VAL A 368 13.98 -5.57 -7.14
CA VAL A 368 15.00 -4.68 -6.57
C VAL A 368 15.08 -3.38 -7.36
N VAL A 369 15.00 -3.42 -8.70
CA VAL A 369 14.98 -2.21 -9.55
C VAL A 369 13.67 -1.44 -9.40
N VAL A 370 12.50 -2.04 -9.18
CA VAL A 370 11.26 -1.28 -8.92
C VAL A 370 11.29 -0.65 -7.52
N VAL A 371 11.87 -1.32 -6.52
CA VAL A 371 12.10 -0.75 -5.18
C VAL A 371 13.16 0.38 -5.23
N VAL A 372 14.21 0.25 -6.04
CA VAL A 372 15.31 1.22 -6.19
C VAL A 372 14.99 2.37 -7.17
N VAL A 373 14.28 2.12 -8.27
CA VAL A 373 13.85 3.14 -9.25
C VAL A 373 12.79 4.06 -8.63
N ASN A 374 11.94 3.54 -7.74
CA ASN A 374 11.01 4.38 -7.00
C ASN A 374 11.74 5.36 -6.05
N HIS A 375 12.99 5.04 -5.63
CA HIS A 375 13.87 5.90 -4.84
C HIS A 375 14.60 6.97 -5.69
N TYR A 376 14.88 6.69 -6.98
CA TYR A 376 15.51 7.65 -7.88
C TYR A 376 14.51 8.68 -8.46
N CYS A 377 13.28 8.27 -8.78
CA CYS A 377 12.25 9.20 -9.30
C CYS A 377 11.77 10.21 -8.24
N THR A 378 11.71 9.84 -6.95
CA THR A 378 11.34 10.78 -5.88
C THR A 378 12.44 11.81 -5.58
N LYS A 379 13.72 11.47 -5.76
CA LYS A 379 14.84 12.41 -5.58
C LYS A 379 14.93 13.45 -6.69
N HIS A 380 14.58 13.12 -7.94
CA HIS A 380 14.63 14.10 -9.02
C HIS A 380 13.46 15.09 -9.01
N LEU A 381 12.25 14.69 -8.58
CA LEU A 381 11.12 15.63 -8.45
C LEU A 381 11.27 16.61 -7.27
N SER A 382 11.97 16.21 -6.20
CA SER A 382 12.25 17.09 -5.05
C SER A 382 13.47 18.00 -5.27
N ALA A 383 14.47 17.57 -6.05
CA ALA A 383 15.64 18.39 -6.38
C ALA A 383 15.35 19.51 -7.39
N THR A 384 14.35 19.36 -8.26
CA THR A 384 13.97 20.42 -9.22
C THR A 384 13.09 21.50 -8.58
N ALA A 385 12.35 21.18 -7.51
CA ALA A 385 11.50 22.14 -6.79
C ALA A 385 12.26 23.06 -5.81
N LEU A 386 13.52 22.75 -5.48
CA LEU A 386 14.35 23.49 -4.51
C LEU A 386 15.39 24.43 -5.14
N LYS A 387 15.32 24.69 -6.46
CA LYS A 387 16.28 25.56 -7.18
C LYS A 387 15.68 26.85 -7.77
N THR A 388 14.50 27.27 -7.34
CA THR A 388 13.89 28.54 -7.80
C THR A 388 13.34 29.39 -6.66
N SER A 389 14.18 29.72 -5.69
CA SER A 389 14.04 30.95 -4.90
C SER A 389 15.37 31.23 -4.21
N ASP A 390 15.78 32.49 -4.22
CA ASP A 390 16.90 33.11 -3.48
C ASP A 390 18.23 33.27 -4.25
N LEU A 391 18.33 34.41 -4.94
CA LEU A 391 19.57 35.18 -5.17
C LEU A 391 19.57 36.36 -4.18
N PRO A 392 20.74 36.76 -3.62
CA PRO A 392 21.56 37.78 -4.30
C PRO A 392 23.11 37.64 -4.17
N VAL A 393 23.82 38.10 -5.23
CA VAL A 393 24.95 39.08 -5.31
C VAL A 393 25.92 39.11 -4.08
N GLU A 394 27.26 38.97 -4.10
CA GLU A 394 28.33 39.35 -5.06
C GLU A 394 29.71 38.75 -4.69
N SER A 395 30.53 38.48 -5.72
CA SER A 395 31.98 38.78 -5.84
C SER A 395 33.12 37.91 -5.26
N ARG A 396 34.09 37.66 -6.16
CA ARG A 396 35.56 37.42 -6.03
C ARG A 396 36.13 36.00 -5.84
N SER A 397 36.41 35.39 -7.00
CA SER A 397 37.74 34.91 -7.47
C SER A 397 38.79 34.44 -6.44
N SER A 398 39.16 33.15 -6.51
CA SER A 398 40.52 32.68 -6.85
C SER A 398 40.63 31.15 -6.86
N ASP A 399 41.54 30.67 -7.71
CA ASP A 399 41.84 29.30 -8.11
C ASP A 399 42.14 28.31 -6.98
N LEU A 400 41.74 27.04 -7.16
CA LEU A 400 42.50 25.87 -6.67
C LEU A 400 42.06 24.55 -7.34
N LEU A 401 42.78 24.24 -8.41
CA LEU A 401 43.33 22.94 -8.83
C LEU A 401 42.62 21.64 -8.36
N LEU A 402 42.03 20.95 -9.34
CA LEU A 402 41.72 19.53 -9.33
C LEU A 402 43.02 18.70 -9.35
N THR A 403 43.17 17.75 -8.42
CA THR A 403 43.94 16.53 -8.65
C THR A 403 43.16 15.27 -8.20
N PRO A 404 43.37 14.12 -8.86
CA PRO A 404 42.43 13.00 -8.86
C PRO A 404 43.03 11.73 -8.26
N THR A 405 42.56 11.28 -7.09
CA THR A 405 42.89 9.95 -6.58
C THR A 405 41.87 9.47 -5.55
N ALA A 406 40.90 8.65 -5.98
CA ALA A 406 40.37 7.50 -5.24
C ALA A 406 39.15 6.89 -5.98
N PHE A 407 39.34 6.46 -7.23
CA PHE A 407 38.53 5.40 -7.81
C PHE A 407 39.49 4.27 -8.17
N GLY A 408 39.44 3.21 -7.37
CA GLY A 408 40.16 1.98 -7.60
C GLY A 408 39.27 0.81 -7.21
N SER A 409 39.15 -0.16 -8.11
CA SER A 409 38.57 -1.50 -7.98
C SER A 409 37.03 -1.65 -8.07
N HIS A 410 36.51 -1.78 -9.31
CA HIS A 410 35.73 -2.95 -9.78
C HIS A 410 35.35 -2.77 -11.28
N PRO A 411 36.14 -3.30 -12.23
CA PRO A 411 35.96 -3.05 -13.67
C PRO A 411 35.00 -4.04 -14.38
N GLU A 412 33.91 -4.50 -13.75
CA GLU A 412 32.96 -5.46 -14.37
C GLU A 412 31.55 -4.89 -14.67
N ILE A 413 31.35 -3.58 -14.62
CA ILE A 413 30.01 -2.96 -14.82
C ILE A 413 29.81 -2.31 -16.21
N PHE A 414 30.83 -2.29 -17.08
CA PHE A 414 30.70 -1.73 -18.42
C PHE A 414 30.98 -2.73 -19.53
N GLN A 415 30.10 -3.74 -19.71
CA GLN A 415 30.02 -4.43 -21.00
C GLN A 415 28.74 -5.26 -21.25
N VAL A 416 27.53 -4.76 -20.95
CA VAL A 416 26.30 -5.24 -21.63
C VAL A 416 25.27 -4.12 -21.74
N LEU A 417 25.58 -3.12 -22.57
CA LEU A 417 24.59 -2.19 -23.14
C LEU A 417 24.87 -2.04 -24.64
N ARG A 418 24.77 -3.17 -25.36
CA ARG A 418 24.37 -3.24 -26.77
C ARG A 418 23.41 -4.41 -26.93
#